data_AF-A0A9P8JIC8-F1
#
_entry.id   AF-A0A9P8JIC8-F1
#
_cell.length_a   1.000
_cell.length_b   1.000
_cell.length_c   1.000
_cell.angle_alpha   90.00
_cell.angle_beta   90.00
_cell.angle_gamma   90.00
#
_symmetry.space_group_name_H-M   'P 1'
#
loop_
_entity.id
_entity.type
_entity.pdbx_description
1 polymer ?
#
loop_
_entity_poly.entity_id
_entity_poly.type
_entity_poly.pdbx_seq_one_letter_code
_entity_poly.pdbx_strand_id
1 'polypeptide(L)'
;MAAQANVADTVKQLNAARNLALADPALYPQVVPGLLRIVGADAILELRRWGADFFAETFASPVLAQEHKQNLGLQVLDTLKAYLERPNEDTAVIKSVVQTAASIYPFIFRQTVANPQDASPWQKMAAIKSSILRRMHNAPPGIHVCSVKFIQRVVQVQTPGLIADPRRPEQNEISLALVPRDHPIMSPSTLEAEALGLLDRLLGVLQDNSTDA
;
A
#
# COMPACT_ATOMS: atom_id res chain seq x y z
N MET A 1 -9.72 -33.58 0.43
CA MET A 1 -8.60 -34.44 -0.03
C MET A 1 -8.00 -33.94 -1.35
N ALA A 2 -8.61 -34.15 -2.53
CA ALA A 2 -7.99 -33.75 -3.81
C ALA A 2 -7.81 -32.23 -4.00
N ALA A 3 -8.81 -31.41 -3.63
CA ALA A 3 -8.69 -29.95 -3.69
C ALA A 3 -7.61 -29.40 -2.73
N GLN A 4 -7.49 -29.97 -1.52
CA GLN A 4 -6.46 -29.59 -0.55
C GLN A 4 -5.05 -29.98 -1.00
N ALA A 5 -4.89 -31.14 -1.65
CA ALA A 5 -3.61 -31.55 -2.24
C ALA A 5 -3.15 -30.56 -3.32
N ASN A 6 -4.07 -30.12 -4.19
CA ASN A 6 -3.78 -29.11 -5.21
C ASN A 6 -3.35 -27.75 -4.61
N VAL A 7 -3.97 -27.36 -3.49
CA VAL A 7 -3.60 -26.11 -2.78
C VAL A 7 -2.21 -26.20 -2.19
N ALA A 8 -1.87 -27.30 -1.53
CA ALA A 8 -0.54 -27.49 -0.95
C ALA A 8 0.55 -27.44 -2.04
N ASP A 9 0.30 -28.05 -3.21
CA ASP A 9 1.24 -27.99 -4.32
C ASP A 9 1.33 -26.60 -4.94
N THR A 10 0.22 -25.87 -5.04
CA THR A 10 0.21 -24.46 -5.44
C THR A 10 1.06 -23.62 -4.49
N VAL A 11 0.88 -23.78 -3.17
CA VAL A 11 1.67 -23.06 -2.15
C VAL A 11 3.17 -23.39 -2.26
N LYS A 12 3.54 -24.64 -2.56
CA LYS A 12 4.95 -24.99 -2.82
C LYS A 12 5.51 -24.22 -4.03
N GLN A 13 4.75 -24.11 -5.12
CA GLN A 13 5.16 -23.35 -6.31
C GLN A 13 5.30 -21.86 -6.00
N LEU A 14 4.35 -21.30 -5.24
CA LEU A 14 4.39 -19.91 -4.78
C LEU A 14 5.64 -19.64 -3.92
N ASN A 15 5.97 -20.54 -2.99
CA ASN A 15 7.18 -20.43 -2.18
C ASN A 15 8.46 -20.51 -3.02
N ALA A 16 8.50 -21.35 -4.06
CA ALA A 16 9.63 -21.41 -4.98
C ALA A 16 9.80 -20.08 -5.76
N ALA A 17 8.70 -19.51 -6.26
CA ALA A 17 8.72 -18.22 -6.95
C ALA A 17 9.16 -17.07 -6.03
N ARG A 18 8.71 -17.07 -4.77
CA ARG A 18 9.17 -16.11 -3.75
C ARG A 18 10.67 -16.25 -3.47
N ASN A 19 11.17 -17.47 -3.30
CA ASN A 19 12.59 -17.70 -3.03
C ASN A 19 13.47 -17.24 -4.19
N LEU A 20 13.00 -17.41 -5.43
CA LEU A 20 13.66 -16.89 -6.62
C LEU A 20 13.79 -15.35 -6.57
N ALA A 21 12.69 -14.64 -6.27
CA ALA A 21 12.70 -13.18 -6.17
C ALA A 21 13.54 -12.64 -5.00
N LEU A 22 13.60 -13.38 -3.89
CA LEU A 22 14.47 -13.04 -2.75
C LEU A 22 15.96 -13.23 -3.07
N ALA A 23 16.30 -14.26 -3.85
CA ALA A 23 17.67 -14.51 -4.27
C ALA A 23 18.17 -13.45 -5.27
N ASP A 24 17.30 -13.00 -6.17
CA ASP A 24 17.59 -11.94 -7.14
C ASP A 24 16.44 -10.93 -7.23
N PRO A 25 16.58 -9.74 -6.61
CA PRO A 25 15.56 -8.69 -6.65
C PRO A 25 15.21 -8.19 -8.07
N ALA A 26 16.05 -8.43 -9.08
CA ALA A 26 15.73 -8.10 -10.46
C ALA A 26 14.59 -8.95 -11.04
N LEU A 27 14.21 -10.04 -10.36
CA LEU A 27 13.15 -10.96 -10.79
C LEU A 27 11.76 -10.57 -10.26
N TYR A 28 11.64 -9.66 -9.30
CA TYR A 28 10.34 -9.18 -8.80
C TYR A 28 9.41 -8.68 -9.92
N PRO A 29 9.88 -7.89 -10.92
CA PRO A 29 9.07 -7.48 -12.07
C PRO A 29 8.46 -8.63 -12.88
N GLN A 30 9.05 -9.83 -12.84
CA GLN A 30 8.53 -11.01 -13.54
C GLN A 30 7.65 -11.88 -12.63
N VAL A 31 8.05 -12.01 -11.35
CA VAL A 31 7.36 -12.85 -10.37
C VAL A 31 6.02 -12.24 -9.97
N VAL A 32 5.98 -10.96 -9.58
CA VAL A 32 4.76 -10.33 -9.05
C VAL A 32 3.58 -10.42 -10.04
N PRO A 33 3.71 -10.08 -11.34
CA PRO A 33 2.59 -10.14 -12.28
C PRO A 33 2.07 -11.56 -12.49
N GLY A 34 2.95 -12.57 -12.49
CA GLY A 34 2.57 -13.98 -12.62
C GLY A 34 1.70 -14.45 -11.44
N LEU A 35 1.96 -13.91 -10.25
CA LEU A 35 1.26 -14.29 -9.03
C LEU A 35 -0.13 -13.66 -8.89
N LEU A 36 -0.37 -12.49 -9.48
CA LEU A 36 -1.65 -11.75 -9.35
C LEU A 36 -2.87 -12.58 -9.79
N ARG A 37 -2.70 -13.49 -10.76
CA ARG A 37 -3.77 -14.37 -11.25
C ARG A 37 -4.11 -15.49 -10.28
N ILE A 38 -3.19 -15.85 -9.39
CA ILE A 38 -3.32 -16.97 -8.45
C ILE A 38 -3.87 -16.50 -7.11
N VAL A 39 -3.45 -15.31 -6.65
CA VAL A 39 -3.74 -14.82 -5.31
C VAL A 39 -4.90 -13.82 -5.26
N GLY A 40 -5.70 -13.67 -6.31
CA GLY A 40 -6.79 -12.69 -6.37
C GLY A 40 -7.81 -12.76 -5.23
N ALA A 41 -8.68 -11.75 -5.10
CA ALA A 41 -9.64 -11.66 -4.00
C ALA A 41 -10.63 -12.85 -3.92
N ASP A 42 -10.88 -13.53 -5.05
CA ASP A 42 -11.72 -14.72 -5.16
C ASP A 42 -10.97 -16.03 -4.92
N ALA A 43 -9.65 -15.99 -4.76
CA ALA A 43 -8.87 -17.16 -4.42
C ALA A 43 -9.27 -17.69 -3.04
N ILE A 44 -8.96 -18.95 -2.78
CA ILE A 44 -9.15 -19.53 -1.45
C ILE A 44 -8.34 -18.78 -0.40
N LEU A 45 -8.79 -18.82 0.86
CA LEU A 45 -8.18 -18.05 1.95
C LEU A 45 -6.66 -18.24 2.07
N GLU A 46 -6.16 -19.47 1.93
CA GLU A 46 -4.73 -19.78 2.05
C GLU A 46 -3.89 -19.03 1.01
N LEU A 47 -4.32 -19.00 -0.25
CA LEU A 47 -3.62 -18.29 -1.32
C LEU A 47 -3.69 -16.77 -1.16
N ARG A 48 -4.80 -16.26 -0.61
CA ARG A 48 -4.96 -14.83 -0.34
C ARG A 48 -4.10 -14.35 0.80
N ARG A 49 -4.02 -15.13 1.89
CA ARG A 49 -3.07 -14.87 2.99
C ARG A 49 -1.63 -14.85 2.45
N TRP A 50 -1.27 -15.88 1.69
CA TRP A 50 0.05 -15.97 1.09
C TRP A 50 0.35 -14.76 0.18
N GLY A 51 -0.58 -14.41 -0.72
CA GLY A 51 -0.40 -13.28 -1.64
C GLY A 51 -0.29 -11.94 -0.93
N ALA A 52 -1.17 -11.68 0.04
CA ALA A 52 -1.14 -10.44 0.82
C ALA A 52 0.17 -10.30 1.62
N ASP A 53 0.64 -11.39 2.25
CA ASP A 53 1.92 -11.40 2.97
C ASP A 53 3.11 -11.20 2.03
N PHE A 54 3.09 -11.86 0.87
CA PHE A 54 4.12 -11.68 -0.16
C PHE A 54 4.18 -10.24 -0.68
N PHE A 55 3.04 -9.58 -0.89
CA PHE A 55 3.03 -8.16 -1.27
C PHE A 55 3.58 -7.27 -0.15
N ALA A 56 3.17 -7.51 1.10
CA ALA A 56 3.67 -6.74 2.24
C ALA A 56 5.20 -6.84 2.36
N GLU A 57 5.75 -8.04 2.22
CA GLU A 57 7.20 -8.27 2.21
C GLU A 57 7.88 -7.60 1.01
N THR A 58 7.35 -7.79 -0.19
CA THR A 58 7.93 -7.26 -1.44
C THR A 58 8.08 -5.75 -1.38
N PHE A 59 7.05 -5.03 -0.96
CA PHE A 59 7.10 -3.56 -0.95
C PHE A 59 7.81 -2.99 0.28
N ALA A 60 7.92 -3.74 1.37
CA ALA A 60 8.76 -3.41 2.52
C ALA A 60 10.26 -3.62 2.24
N SER A 61 10.61 -4.48 1.28
CA SER A 61 12.00 -4.84 0.96
C SER A 61 12.87 -3.62 0.62
N PRO A 62 14.02 -3.40 1.31
CA PRO A 62 14.91 -2.29 0.99
C PRO A 62 15.78 -2.56 -0.26
N VAL A 63 15.90 -3.82 -0.67
CA VAL A 63 16.73 -4.21 -1.83
C VAL A 63 15.99 -4.05 -3.16
N LEU A 64 14.66 -3.96 -3.14
CA LEU A 64 13.87 -3.70 -4.33
C LEU A 64 13.96 -2.22 -4.71
N ALA A 65 14.48 -1.95 -5.90
CA ALA A 65 14.61 -0.59 -6.43
C ALA A 65 13.29 0.18 -6.43
N GLN A 66 13.36 1.49 -6.14
CA GLN A 66 12.18 2.36 -6.05
C GLN A 66 11.37 2.38 -7.35
N GLU A 67 12.04 2.37 -8.51
CA GLU A 67 11.39 2.30 -9.82
C GLU A 67 10.54 1.03 -9.97
N HIS A 68 11.09 -0.13 -9.57
CA HIS A 68 10.32 -1.38 -9.55
C HIS A 68 9.14 -1.30 -8.58
N LYS A 69 9.30 -0.69 -7.40
CA LYS A 69 8.17 -0.48 -6.46
C LYS A 69 7.08 0.40 -7.06
N GLN A 70 7.45 1.43 -7.81
CA GLN A 70 6.49 2.30 -8.49
C GLN A 70 5.71 1.54 -9.58
N ASN A 71 6.42 0.81 -10.44
CA ASN A 71 5.80 0.04 -11.53
C ASN A 71 4.94 -1.12 -11.01
N LEU A 72 5.45 -1.90 -10.05
CA LEU A 72 4.73 -3.02 -9.45
C LEU A 72 3.56 -2.53 -8.57
N GLY A 73 3.72 -1.39 -7.91
CA GLY A 73 2.69 -0.77 -7.08
C GLY A 73 1.40 -0.54 -7.87
N LEU A 74 1.52 -0.05 -9.11
CA LEU A 74 0.37 0.14 -10.02
C LEU A 74 -0.37 -1.17 -10.31
N GLN A 75 0.37 -2.26 -10.49
CA GLN A 75 -0.19 -3.56 -10.88
C GLN A 75 -0.96 -4.24 -9.74
N VAL A 76 -0.54 -4.01 -8.48
CA VAL A 76 -1.20 -4.64 -7.32
C VAL A 76 -2.43 -3.87 -6.83
N LEU A 77 -2.66 -2.63 -7.29
CA LEU A 77 -3.74 -1.77 -6.78
C LEU A 77 -5.12 -2.44 -6.85
N ASP A 78 -5.45 -3.08 -7.97
CA ASP A 78 -6.75 -3.72 -8.14
C ASP A 78 -6.94 -4.89 -7.17
N THR A 79 -5.90 -5.69 -6.95
CA THR A 79 -5.93 -6.80 -5.99
C THR A 79 -6.09 -6.29 -4.55
N LEU A 80 -5.34 -5.26 -4.15
CA LEU A 80 -5.45 -4.67 -2.81
C LEU A 80 -6.83 -4.08 -2.56
N LYS A 81 -7.37 -3.35 -3.55
CA LYS A 81 -8.72 -2.79 -3.51
C LYS A 81 -9.76 -3.91 -3.38
N ALA A 82 -9.64 -4.97 -4.18
CA ALA A 82 -10.57 -6.10 -4.15
C ALA A 82 -10.57 -6.84 -2.81
N TYR A 83 -9.40 -7.05 -2.17
CA TYR A 83 -9.35 -7.60 -0.80
C TYR A 83 -10.07 -6.70 0.20
N LEU A 84 -9.89 -5.38 0.11
CA LEU A 84 -10.52 -4.40 1.00
C LEU A 84 -12.03 -4.23 0.77
N GLU A 85 -12.55 -4.63 -0.39
CA GLU A 85 -13.98 -4.58 -0.72
C GLU A 85 -14.69 -5.89 -0.40
N ARG A 86 -13.96 -6.97 -0.20
CA ARG A 86 -14.56 -8.25 0.15
C ARG A 86 -15.25 -8.20 1.52
N PRO A 87 -16.51 -8.66 1.62
CA PRO A 87 -17.19 -8.83 2.90
C PRO A 87 -16.47 -9.87 3.77
N ASN A 88 -16.38 -9.61 5.08
CA ASN A 88 -15.82 -10.53 6.08
C ASN A 88 -14.42 -11.07 5.72
N GLU A 89 -13.58 -10.23 5.12
CA GLU A 89 -12.21 -10.62 4.79
C GLU A 89 -11.38 -10.95 6.04
N ASP A 90 -10.46 -11.87 5.89
CA ASP A 90 -9.58 -12.32 6.96
C ASP A 90 -8.67 -11.20 7.49
N THR A 91 -8.48 -11.18 8.81
CA THR A 91 -7.74 -10.10 9.48
C THR A 91 -6.26 -10.09 9.11
N ALA A 92 -5.66 -11.25 8.83
CA ALA A 92 -4.27 -11.30 8.38
C ALA A 92 -4.11 -10.71 6.98
N VAL A 93 -5.04 -11.02 6.06
CA VAL A 93 -5.08 -10.42 4.73
C VAL A 93 -5.20 -8.90 4.82
N ILE A 94 -6.17 -8.39 5.59
CA ILE A 94 -6.37 -6.93 5.74
C ILE A 94 -5.12 -6.26 6.32
N LYS A 95 -4.50 -6.85 7.34
CA LYS A 95 -3.27 -6.33 7.93
C LYS A 95 -2.16 -6.18 6.89
N SER A 96 -1.90 -7.21 6.09
CA SER A 96 -0.84 -7.20 5.08
C SER A 96 -1.16 -6.28 3.90
N VAL A 97 -2.44 -6.14 3.54
CA VAL A 97 -2.90 -5.14 2.56
C VAL A 97 -2.65 -3.71 3.04
N VAL A 98 -2.94 -3.40 4.30
CA VAL A 98 -2.69 -2.07 4.88
C VAL A 98 -1.18 -1.75 4.89
N GLN A 99 -0.33 -2.72 5.24
CA GLN A 99 1.13 -2.57 5.19
C GLN A 99 1.63 -2.33 3.77
N THR A 100 1.08 -3.07 2.80
CA THR A 100 1.38 -2.88 1.38
C THR A 100 0.96 -1.48 0.93
N ALA A 101 -0.27 -1.06 1.23
CA ALA A 101 -0.79 0.26 0.91
C ALA A 101 0.10 1.37 1.48
N ALA A 102 0.58 1.23 2.72
CA ALA A 102 1.51 2.18 3.34
C ALA A 102 2.85 2.25 2.63
N SER A 103 3.33 1.14 2.07
CA SER A 103 4.59 1.09 1.34
C SER A 103 4.48 1.68 -0.06
N ILE A 104 3.33 1.48 -0.74
CA ILE A 104 3.14 1.94 -2.13
C ILE A 104 2.58 3.36 -2.25
N TYR A 105 1.93 3.89 -1.20
CA TYR A 105 1.28 5.20 -1.24
C TYR A 105 2.17 6.33 -1.83
N PRO A 106 3.45 6.51 -1.41
CA PRO A 106 4.31 7.54 -1.97
C PRO A 106 4.55 7.34 -3.48
N PHE A 107 4.74 6.09 -3.92
CA PHE A 107 5.02 5.82 -5.33
C PHE A 107 3.81 6.07 -6.22
N ILE A 108 2.60 5.72 -5.76
CA ILE A 108 1.36 6.02 -6.49
C ILE A 108 1.13 7.53 -6.54
N PHE A 109 1.41 8.24 -5.45
CA PHE A 109 1.36 9.70 -5.42
C PHE A 109 2.30 10.32 -6.44
N ARG A 110 3.60 9.95 -6.42
CA ARG A 110 4.61 10.44 -7.37
C ARG A 110 4.26 10.13 -8.82
N GLN A 111 3.78 8.92 -9.10
CA GLN A 111 3.33 8.54 -10.44
C GLN A 111 2.17 9.42 -10.92
N THR A 112 1.22 9.73 -10.02
CA THR A 112 0.07 10.59 -10.35
C THR A 112 0.53 12.02 -10.63
N VAL A 113 1.47 12.56 -9.85
CA VAL A 113 2.08 13.88 -10.12
C VAL A 113 2.72 13.92 -11.51
N ALA A 114 3.45 12.87 -11.87
CA ALA A 114 4.17 12.79 -13.14
C ALA A 114 3.24 12.53 -14.35
N ASN A 115 2.04 12.00 -14.13
CA ASN A 115 1.12 11.58 -15.19
C ASN A 115 -0.29 12.16 -14.96
N PRO A 116 -0.47 13.48 -15.13
CA PRO A 116 -1.71 14.18 -14.79
C PRO A 116 -2.92 13.80 -15.68
N GLN A 117 -2.71 12.98 -16.71
CA GLN A 117 -3.77 12.53 -17.63
C GLN A 117 -4.45 11.23 -17.15
N ASP A 118 -3.80 10.46 -16.27
CA ASP A 118 -4.35 9.20 -15.77
C ASP A 118 -4.74 9.31 -14.30
N ALA A 119 -6.04 9.51 -14.06
CA ALA A 119 -6.61 9.57 -12.73
C ALA A 119 -6.79 8.18 -12.07
N SER A 120 -6.68 7.09 -12.84
CA SER A 120 -7.07 5.76 -12.39
C SER A 120 -6.28 5.26 -11.17
N PRO A 121 -4.93 5.35 -11.15
CA PRO A 121 -4.15 4.91 -9.99
C PRO A 121 -4.49 5.68 -8.72
N TRP A 122 -4.69 7.00 -8.84
CA TRP A 122 -5.03 7.86 -7.70
C TRP A 122 -6.43 7.57 -7.16
N GLN A 123 -7.41 7.37 -8.04
CA GLN A 123 -8.78 7.00 -7.64
C GLN A 123 -8.80 5.66 -6.89
N LYS A 124 -8.06 4.66 -7.38
CA LYS A 124 -7.91 3.37 -6.68
C LYS A 124 -7.26 3.54 -5.31
N MET A 125 -6.19 4.34 -5.23
CA MET A 125 -5.52 4.62 -3.96
C MET A 125 -6.42 5.39 -2.98
N ALA A 126 -7.22 6.35 -3.45
CA ALA A 126 -8.18 7.09 -2.64
C ALA A 126 -9.29 6.17 -2.09
N ALA A 127 -9.75 5.19 -2.88
CA ALA A 127 -10.69 4.16 -2.43
C ALA A 127 -10.08 3.24 -1.37
N ILE A 128 -8.84 2.80 -1.58
CA ILE A 128 -8.06 2.01 -0.61
C ILE A 128 -7.92 2.78 0.71
N LYS A 129 -7.46 4.04 0.65
CA LYS A 129 -7.32 4.94 1.81
C LYS A 129 -8.65 5.06 2.57
N SER A 130 -9.73 5.38 1.87
CA SER A 130 -11.07 5.48 2.47
C SER A 130 -11.54 4.18 3.13
N SER A 131 -11.24 3.01 2.53
CA SER A 131 -11.58 1.71 3.12
C SER A 131 -10.79 1.45 4.41
N ILE A 132 -9.49 1.73 4.44
CA ILE A 132 -8.63 1.55 5.61
C ILE A 132 -9.10 2.47 6.76
N LEU A 133 -9.32 3.76 6.47
CA LEU A 133 -9.74 4.75 7.47
C LEU A 133 -11.09 4.42 8.14
N ARG A 134 -12.04 3.86 7.38
CA ARG A 134 -13.33 3.40 7.92
C ARG A 134 -13.18 2.19 8.83
N ARG A 135 -12.28 1.26 8.49
CA ARG A 135 -12.05 0.02 9.26
C ARG A 135 -11.32 0.27 10.57
N MET A 136 -10.46 1.28 10.63
CA MET A 136 -9.54 1.52 11.76
C MET A 136 -10.22 1.60 13.13
N HIS A 137 -11.36 2.30 13.28
CA HIS A 137 -11.88 2.69 14.60
C HIS A 137 -12.23 1.49 15.50
N ASN A 138 -12.79 0.43 14.93
CA ASN A 138 -13.16 -0.79 15.67
C ASN A 138 -12.31 -2.00 15.24
N ALA A 139 -11.12 -1.73 14.71
CA ALA A 139 -10.25 -2.78 14.19
C ALA A 139 -9.58 -3.56 15.33
N PRO A 140 -9.34 -4.88 15.15
CA PRO A 140 -8.42 -5.63 16.00
C PRO A 140 -7.04 -4.94 16.08
N PRO A 141 -6.30 -5.08 17.20
CA PRO A 141 -5.06 -4.33 17.45
C PRO A 141 -4.05 -4.37 16.30
N GLY A 142 -3.87 -5.53 15.65
CA GLY A 142 -2.94 -5.68 14.53
C GLY A 142 -3.30 -4.83 13.31
N ILE A 143 -4.58 -4.71 12.97
CA ILE A 143 -5.06 -3.85 11.88
C ILE A 143 -4.99 -2.39 12.31
N HIS A 144 -5.29 -2.08 13.58
CA HIS A 144 -5.19 -0.73 14.12
C HIS A 144 -3.78 -0.17 14.01
N VAL A 145 -2.75 -0.91 14.48
CA VAL A 145 -1.34 -0.50 14.38
C VAL A 145 -0.91 -0.29 12.92
N CYS A 146 -1.29 -1.20 12.01
CA CYS A 146 -0.97 -1.04 10.59
C CYS A 146 -1.68 0.19 9.99
N SER A 147 -2.91 0.48 10.41
CA SER A 147 -3.66 1.66 9.96
C SER A 147 -3.01 2.95 10.46
N VAL A 148 -2.52 2.99 11.70
CA VAL A 148 -1.72 4.11 12.21
C VAL A 148 -0.47 4.33 11.35
N LYS A 149 0.26 3.27 11.01
CA LYS A 149 1.43 3.37 10.11
C LYS A 149 1.05 3.89 8.72
N PHE A 150 -0.07 3.44 8.18
CA PHE A 150 -0.59 3.93 6.90
C PHE A 150 -0.92 5.42 6.97
N ILE A 151 -1.67 5.86 7.99
CA ILE A 151 -2.02 7.27 8.16
C ILE A 151 -0.77 8.13 8.33
N GLN A 152 0.18 7.69 9.16
CA GLN A 152 1.46 8.35 9.35
C GLN A 152 2.17 8.56 8.00
N ARG A 153 2.14 7.57 7.10
CA ARG A 153 2.69 7.73 5.75
C ARG A 153 1.89 8.70 4.89
N VAL A 154 0.56 8.62 4.92
CA VAL A 154 -0.32 9.53 4.18
C VAL A 154 -0.03 10.98 4.56
N VAL A 155 0.04 11.27 5.86
CA VAL A 155 0.38 12.60 6.39
C VAL A 155 1.73 13.07 5.86
N GLN A 156 2.78 12.25 5.95
CA GLN A 156 4.11 12.62 5.42
C GLN A 156 4.11 13.00 3.94
N VAL A 157 3.33 12.28 3.12
CA VAL A 157 3.29 12.52 1.67
C VAL A 157 2.37 13.70 1.32
N GLN A 158 1.30 13.91 2.09
CA GLN A 158 0.31 14.95 1.86
C GLN A 158 0.61 16.26 2.59
N THR A 159 1.71 16.37 3.32
CA THR A 159 2.22 17.65 3.83
C THR A 159 3.39 18.16 2.97
N PRO A 160 3.61 19.49 2.89
CA PRO A 160 4.79 20.02 2.23
C PRO A 160 6.08 19.52 2.89
N GLY A 161 6.91 18.80 2.13
CA GLY A 161 8.23 18.38 2.56
C GLY A 161 9.32 19.39 2.16
N LEU A 162 10.56 19.11 2.56
CA LEU A 162 11.71 19.89 2.12
C LEU A 162 12.05 19.55 0.66
N ILE A 163 12.15 20.58 -0.18
CA ILE A 163 12.69 20.42 -1.53
C ILE A 163 14.22 20.42 -1.40
N ALA A 164 14.87 19.36 -1.86
CA ALA A 164 16.33 19.27 -1.90
C ALA A 164 16.90 20.22 -2.97
N ASP A 165 18.21 20.19 -3.20
CA ASP A 165 18.85 20.99 -4.26
C ASP A 165 18.07 20.85 -5.58
N PRO A 166 17.55 21.94 -6.19
CA PRO A 166 16.80 21.89 -7.45
C PRO A 166 17.54 21.20 -8.60
N ARG A 167 18.87 21.07 -8.51
CA ARG A 167 19.71 20.35 -9.46
C ARG A 167 19.71 18.83 -9.28
N ARG A 168 19.16 18.33 -8.15
CA ARG A 168 19.07 16.91 -7.78
C ARG A 168 17.64 16.51 -7.44
N PRO A 169 16.69 16.64 -8.37
CA PRO A 169 15.28 16.36 -8.12
C PRO A 169 15.02 14.88 -7.78
N GLU A 170 15.96 13.98 -8.10
CA GLU A 170 15.92 12.57 -7.70
C GLU A 170 16.03 12.37 -6.18
N GLN A 171 16.62 13.33 -5.46
CA GLN A 171 16.78 13.29 -4.01
C GLN A 171 15.61 13.91 -3.25
N ASN A 172 14.65 14.51 -3.95
CA ASN A 172 13.48 15.10 -3.31
C ASN A 172 12.64 14.02 -2.61
N GLU A 173 12.27 14.31 -1.36
CA GLU A 173 11.28 13.53 -0.65
C GLU A 173 9.93 13.60 -1.39
N ILE A 174 9.26 12.45 -1.47
CA ILE A 174 7.92 12.39 -2.06
C ILE A 174 6.94 13.04 -1.08
N SER A 175 6.53 14.26 -1.40
CA SER A 175 5.69 15.09 -0.54
C SER A 175 4.78 16.00 -1.37
N LEU A 176 3.90 16.75 -0.69
CA LEU A 176 2.98 17.69 -1.33
C LEU A 176 3.69 18.77 -2.14
N ALA A 177 4.95 19.08 -1.78
CA ALA A 177 5.79 20.05 -2.48
C ALA A 177 6.05 19.69 -3.96
N LEU A 178 5.86 18.42 -4.34
CA LEU A 178 5.99 17.97 -5.73
C LEU A 178 4.75 18.28 -6.59
N VAL A 179 3.60 18.60 -5.98
CA VAL A 179 2.34 18.77 -6.71
C VAL A 179 2.20 20.20 -7.24
N PRO A 180 2.06 20.40 -8.56
CA PRO A 180 1.72 21.71 -9.12
C PRO A 180 0.39 22.25 -8.57
N ARG A 181 0.26 23.57 -8.44
CA ARG A 181 -0.95 24.22 -7.89
C ARG A 181 -2.20 23.95 -8.71
N ASP A 182 -2.05 23.76 -10.01
CA ASP A 182 -3.08 23.54 -11.02
C ASP A 182 -3.20 22.07 -11.45
N HIS A 183 -2.67 21.13 -10.65
CA HIS A 183 -2.70 19.72 -10.99
C HIS A 183 -4.15 19.19 -11.12
N PRO A 184 -4.54 18.61 -12.27
CA PRO A 184 -5.95 18.35 -12.61
C PRO A 184 -6.61 17.25 -11.75
N ILE A 185 -5.82 16.35 -11.16
CA ILE A 185 -6.31 15.22 -10.36
C ILE A 185 -6.16 15.47 -8.86
N MET A 186 -5.18 16.29 -8.45
CA MET A 186 -4.73 16.40 -7.07
C MET A 186 -4.74 17.86 -6.66
N SER A 187 -5.71 18.24 -5.82
CA SER A 187 -5.81 19.57 -5.24
C SER A 187 -4.88 19.67 -4.02
N PRO A 188 -3.80 20.47 -4.04
CA PRO A 188 -2.87 20.52 -2.92
C PRO A 188 -3.54 20.94 -1.61
N SER A 189 -4.43 21.93 -1.66
CA SER A 189 -5.15 22.43 -0.48
C SER A 189 -6.07 21.37 0.13
N THR A 190 -6.73 20.57 -0.70
CA THR A 190 -7.59 19.48 -0.22
C THR A 190 -6.78 18.37 0.42
N LEU A 191 -5.62 18.02 -0.16
CA LEU A 191 -4.73 16.99 0.37
C LEU A 191 -4.10 17.42 1.69
N GLU A 192 -3.67 18.68 1.80
CA GLU A 192 -3.10 19.22 3.03
C GLU A 192 -4.13 19.25 4.17
N ALA A 193 -5.36 19.70 3.88
CA ALA A 193 -6.45 19.70 4.86
C ALA A 193 -6.80 18.28 5.33
N GLU A 194 -6.81 17.30 4.42
CA GLU A 194 -6.99 15.89 4.76
C GLU A 194 -5.86 15.38 5.66
N ALA A 195 -4.61 15.70 5.34
CA ALA A 195 -3.44 15.31 6.15
C ALA A 195 -3.51 15.87 7.57
N LEU A 196 -3.91 17.14 7.72
CA LEU A 196 -4.07 17.78 9.04
C LEU A 196 -5.15 17.10 9.86
N GLY A 197 -6.33 16.84 9.29
CA GLY A 197 -7.39 16.11 10.00
C GLY A 197 -7.00 14.67 10.38
N LEU A 198 -6.20 14.01 9.54
CA LEU A 198 -5.65 12.69 9.85
C LEU A 198 -4.59 12.73 10.96
N LEU A 199 -3.76 13.78 10.99
CA LEU A 199 -2.78 14.00 12.05
C LEU A 199 -3.47 14.24 13.39
N ASP A 200 -4.49 15.09 13.44
CA ASP A 200 -5.28 15.35 14.65
C ASP A 200 -5.91 14.06 15.18
N ARG A 201 -6.46 13.22 14.29
CA ARG A 201 -7.00 11.90 14.65
C ARG A 201 -5.93 10.98 15.24
N LEU A 202 -4.71 10.97 14.70
CA LEU A 202 -3.60 10.17 15.25
C LEU A 202 -3.18 10.67 16.63
N LEU A 203 -3.11 11.99 16.83
CA LEU A 203 -2.78 12.58 18.12
C LEU A 203 -3.83 12.26 19.18
N GLY A 204 -5.11 12.30 18.82
CA GLY A 204 -6.21 11.87 19.70
C GLY A 204 -6.05 10.42 20.18
N VAL A 205 -5.73 9.50 19.26
CA VAL A 205 -5.45 8.08 19.60
C VAL A 205 -4.31 7.93 20.61
N LEU A 206 -3.27 8.78 20.56
CA LEU A 206 -2.17 8.73 21.51
C LEU A 206 -2.56 9.30 22.89
N GLN A 207 -3.40 10.33 22.90
CA GLN A 207 -3.85 11.00 24.12
C GLN A 207 -4.86 10.14 24.91
N ASP A 208 -5.84 9.53 24.23
CA ASP A 208 -6.89 8.73 24.87
C ASP A 208 -6.30 7.54 25.66
N ASN A 209 -5.24 6.91 25.14
CA ASN A 209 -4.53 5.80 25.79
C ASN A 209 -3.67 6.22 27.00
N SER A 210 -3.42 7.52 27.19
CA SER A 210 -2.61 8.03 28.30
C SER A 210 -3.42 8.23 29.59
N THR A 211 -4.75 8.20 29.50
CA THR A 211 -5.68 8.44 30.61
C THR A 211 -6.04 7.18 31.40
N ASP A 212 -5.71 6.00 30.88
CA ASP A 212 -6.03 4.68 31.44
C ASP A 212 -4.78 3.95 32.03
N ALA A 213 -3.66 4.66 32.20
CA ALA A 213 -2.42 4.17 32.81
C ALA A 213 -2.08 4.98 34.07
#